data_AF-A0A6T1Z3M6-F1
#
_entry.id   AF-A0A6T1Z3M6-F1
#
_cell.length_a   1.000
_cell.length_b   1.000
_cell.length_c   1.000
_cell.angle_alpha   90.00
_cell.angle_beta   90.00
_cell.angle_gamma   90.00
#
_symmetry.space_group_name_H-M   'P 1'
#
loop_
_entity.id
_entity.type
_entity.pdbx_description
1 polymer ?
#
loop_
_entity_poly.entity_id
_entity_poly.type
_entity_poly.pdbx_seq_one_letter_code
_entity_poly.pdbx_strand_id
1 'polypeptide(L)'
;AFAYKKIVAATLSDHPSAIPQFTRSSALDTSINVTILERNIAFVAEVVAQFIYGVQVPNMTVFKGSAAPSGKHISSWVNYLASSSRSTPHIPKDAAMFEAFEQVLQRYTAEVRRDDKPKPVELRTDFRFYTRTAAEMHLHTTKPLMFDLVLLVPICVYLLGIHVYFKGFEDLKQLQRFYINKYFGGGGDSKEKKK
;
A
#
# COMPACT_ATOMS: atom_id res chain seq x y z
N ALA A 1 -6.24 -25.18 17.13
CA ALA A 1 -5.41 -26.13 16.36
C ALA A 1 -4.72 -27.17 17.26
N PHE A 2 -3.92 -26.76 18.25
CA PHE A 2 -3.22 -27.70 19.15
C PHE A 2 -4.17 -28.57 20.01
N ALA A 3 -5.23 -27.97 20.56
CA ALA A 3 -6.25 -28.71 21.30
C ALA A 3 -6.93 -29.82 20.48
N TYR A 4 -7.21 -29.56 19.18
CA TYR A 4 -7.77 -30.57 18.27
C TYR A 4 -6.81 -31.75 18.06
N LYS A 5 -5.50 -31.48 18.04
CA LYS A 5 -4.46 -32.51 17.94
C LYS A 5 -4.12 -33.18 19.28
N LYS A 6 -4.89 -32.91 20.35
CA LYS A 6 -4.63 -33.40 21.72
C LYS A 6 -3.23 -33.07 22.24
N ILE A 7 -2.67 -31.95 21.79
CA ILE A 7 -1.37 -31.45 22.27
C ILE A 7 -1.66 -30.49 23.43
N VAL A 8 -0.99 -30.69 24.56
CA VAL A 8 -1.03 -29.75 25.69
C VAL A 8 -0.52 -28.39 25.20
N ALA A 9 -1.33 -27.36 25.33
CA ALA A 9 -1.04 -26.03 24.82
C ALA A 9 -1.32 -24.98 25.89
N ALA A 10 -0.46 -23.97 25.93
CA ALA A 10 -0.67 -22.75 26.70
C ALA A 10 -0.76 -21.57 25.75
N THR A 11 -1.61 -20.59 26.08
CA THR A 11 -1.77 -19.36 25.31
C THR A 11 -1.44 -18.18 26.21
N LEU A 12 -0.57 -17.28 25.75
CA LEU A 12 -0.33 -15.99 26.38
C LEU A 12 -0.98 -14.91 25.50
N SER A 13 -2.00 -14.23 26.02
CA SER A 13 -2.70 -13.16 25.30
C SER A 13 -3.14 -12.05 26.23
N ASP A 14 -3.14 -10.82 25.71
CA ASP A 14 -3.69 -9.64 26.40
C ASP A 14 -5.23 -9.67 26.44
N HIS A 15 -5.84 -10.23 25.40
CA HIS A 15 -7.29 -10.32 25.31
C HIS A 15 -7.83 -11.62 25.94
N PRO A 16 -8.96 -11.55 26.67
CA PRO A 16 -9.62 -12.72 27.25
C PRO A 16 -10.36 -13.57 26.22
N SER A 17 -10.72 -13.00 25.06
CA SER A 17 -11.48 -13.69 24.01
C SER A 17 -10.88 -13.48 22.62
N ALA A 18 -11.21 -14.40 21.71
CA ALA A 18 -10.73 -14.35 20.34
C ALA A 18 -11.44 -13.25 19.56
N ILE A 19 -10.69 -12.21 19.19
CA ILE A 19 -11.15 -11.13 18.30
C ILE A 19 -10.77 -11.49 16.84
N PRO A 20 -11.64 -11.28 15.85
CA PRO A 20 -11.32 -11.51 14.43
C PRO A 20 -10.03 -10.82 13.99
N GLN A 21 -9.27 -11.43 13.07
CA GLN A 21 -8.00 -10.85 12.60
C GLN A 21 -8.22 -9.58 11.77
N PHE A 22 -9.27 -9.55 10.95
CA PHE A 22 -9.60 -8.42 10.08
C PHE A 22 -9.90 -7.13 10.83
N THR A 23 -10.35 -7.20 12.09
CA THR A 23 -10.60 -6.01 12.92
C THR A 23 -9.34 -5.48 13.60
N ARG A 24 -8.24 -6.25 13.59
CA ARG A 24 -6.95 -5.86 14.20
C ARG A 24 -5.87 -5.51 13.18
N SER A 25 -5.91 -6.11 11.99
CA SER A 25 -4.92 -5.84 10.93
C SER A 25 -5.22 -4.52 10.21
N SER A 26 -4.99 -3.39 10.89
CA SER A 26 -5.03 -2.07 10.26
C SER A 26 -3.65 -1.67 9.76
N ALA A 27 -3.58 -1.10 8.55
CA ALA A 27 -2.36 -0.52 8.01
C ALA A 27 -1.90 0.74 8.79
N LEU A 28 -2.76 1.29 9.65
CA LEU A 28 -2.52 2.50 10.44
C LEU A 28 -2.12 2.23 11.89
N ASP A 29 -1.99 0.96 12.27
CA ASP A 29 -1.64 0.58 13.65
C ASP A 29 -0.13 0.77 13.91
N THR A 30 0.24 1.95 14.39
CA THR A 30 1.65 2.34 14.62
C THR A 30 2.00 2.58 16.09
N SER A 31 1.03 2.70 17.00
CA SER A 31 1.27 3.10 18.39
C SER A 31 1.41 1.89 19.33
N ILE A 32 2.64 1.64 19.78
CA ILE A 32 2.94 0.64 20.82
C ILE A 32 3.59 1.34 22.02
N ASN A 33 3.07 1.07 23.22
CA ASN A 33 3.68 1.58 24.45
C ASN A 33 4.90 0.72 24.84
N VAL A 34 6.09 1.29 24.68
CA VAL A 34 7.38 0.60 24.94
C VAL A 34 7.53 0.21 26.41
N THR A 35 7.02 0.99 27.37
CA THR A 35 7.19 0.69 28.79
C THR A 35 6.39 -0.55 29.22
N ILE A 36 5.18 -0.70 28.67
CA ILE A 36 4.34 -1.90 28.89
C ILE A 36 5.00 -3.11 28.24
N LEU A 37 5.53 -2.94 27.03
CA LEU A 37 6.20 -4.01 26.30
C LEU A 37 7.46 -4.49 27.02
N GLU A 38 8.28 -3.57 27.55
CA GLU A 38 9.47 -3.89 28.35
C GLU A 38 9.13 -4.72 29.59
N ARG A 39 8.10 -4.31 30.34
CA ARG A 39 7.59 -5.08 31.49
C ARG A 39 7.13 -6.48 31.08
N ASN A 40 6.40 -6.59 29.97
CA ASN A 40 5.87 -7.87 29.50
C ASN A 40 7.01 -8.80 29.03
N ILE A 41 8.05 -8.26 28.37
CA ILE A 41 9.24 -9.03 27.98
C ILE A 41 9.99 -9.53 29.21
N ALA A 42 10.19 -8.67 30.22
CA ALA A 42 10.83 -9.07 31.48
C ALA A 42 10.06 -10.23 32.14
N PHE A 43 8.74 -10.10 32.25
CA PHE A 43 7.88 -11.12 32.84
C PHE A 43 7.96 -12.46 32.08
N VAL A 44 7.89 -12.44 30.74
CA VAL A 44 7.98 -13.67 29.94
C VAL A 44 9.37 -14.32 30.08
N ALA A 45 10.43 -13.52 30.07
CA ALA A 45 11.79 -14.03 30.24
C ALA A 45 11.96 -14.69 31.62
N GLU A 46 11.45 -14.07 32.69
CA GLU A 46 11.49 -14.61 34.05
C GLU A 46 10.71 -15.93 34.17
N VAL A 47 9.49 -15.99 33.64
CA VAL A 47 8.66 -17.21 33.65
C VAL A 47 9.32 -18.35 32.88
N VAL A 48 9.92 -18.06 31.71
CA VAL A 48 10.64 -19.06 30.92
C VAL A 48 11.90 -19.54 31.66
N ALA A 49 12.66 -18.65 32.28
CA ALA A 49 13.81 -19.01 33.08
C ALA A 49 13.42 -19.88 34.29
N GLN A 50 12.34 -19.51 34.99
CA GLN A 50 11.79 -20.30 36.09
C GLN A 50 11.35 -21.70 35.63
N PHE A 51 10.73 -21.80 34.45
CA PHE A 51 10.31 -23.08 33.87
C PHE A 51 11.51 -23.97 33.49
N ILE A 52 12.54 -23.42 32.84
CA ILE A 52 13.72 -24.17 32.40
C ILE A 52 14.57 -24.62 33.58
N TYR A 53 14.84 -23.73 34.54
CA TYR A 53 15.74 -24.01 35.66
C TYR A 53 15.02 -24.57 36.90
N GLY A 54 13.69 -24.71 36.86
CA GLY A 54 12.89 -25.25 37.97
C GLY A 54 12.92 -24.40 39.25
N VAL A 55 13.30 -23.12 39.16
CA VAL A 55 13.51 -22.27 40.32
C VAL A 55 12.19 -21.66 40.80
N GLN A 56 11.62 -22.20 41.87
CA GLN A 56 10.34 -21.75 42.44
C GLN A 56 10.52 -20.63 43.48
N VAL A 57 11.22 -19.56 43.12
CA VAL A 57 11.37 -18.40 44.02
C VAL A 57 10.33 -17.33 43.64
N PRO A 58 9.43 -16.93 44.56
CA PRO A 58 8.49 -15.85 44.30
C PRO A 58 9.25 -14.51 44.14
N ASN A 59 8.89 -13.73 43.12
CA ASN A 59 9.48 -12.41 42.80
C ASN A 59 10.98 -12.40 42.47
N MET A 60 11.47 -13.46 41.82
CA MET A 60 12.86 -13.50 41.40
C MET A 60 13.09 -12.68 40.11
N THR A 61 13.81 -11.56 40.26
CA THR A 61 14.32 -10.78 39.14
C THR A 61 15.61 -11.42 38.62
N VAL A 62 15.48 -12.37 37.69
CA VAL A 62 16.61 -13.15 37.14
C VAL A 62 17.53 -12.29 36.29
N PHE A 63 16.95 -11.36 35.52
CA PHE A 63 17.66 -10.54 34.57
C PHE A 63 17.88 -9.14 35.14
N LYS A 64 19.13 -8.81 35.49
CA LYS A 64 19.52 -7.49 36.03
C LYS A 64 20.70 -6.90 35.25
N GLY A 65 20.84 -5.58 35.29
CA GLY A 65 21.97 -4.87 34.70
C GLY A 65 22.03 -5.04 33.18
N SER A 66 23.13 -5.59 32.67
CA SER A 66 23.35 -5.79 31.23
C SER A 66 22.45 -6.87 30.61
N ALA A 67 21.91 -7.79 31.42
CA ALA A 67 20.99 -8.83 30.97
C ALA A 67 19.52 -8.38 30.99
N ALA A 68 19.23 -7.19 31.53
CA ALA A 68 17.88 -6.66 31.55
C ALA A 68 17.44 -6.19 30.14
N PRO A 69 16.15 -6.29 29.80
CA PRO A 69 15.65 -5.78 28.54
C PRO A 69 15.93 -4.27 28.42
N SER A 70 16.55 -3.86 27.32
CA SER A 70 16.86 -2.46 27.07
C SER A 70 15.71 -1.79 26.31
N GLY A 71 15.07 -0.80 26.94
CA GLY A 71 14.01 -0.01 26.28
C GLY A 71 14.43 0.63 24.95
N LYS A 72 15.71 1.02 24.80
CA LYS A 72 16.25 1.55 23.52
C LYS A 72 16.33 0.48 22.42
N HIS A 73 16.68 -0.75 22.79
CA HIS A 73 16.72 -1.85 21.84
C HIS A 73 15.31 -2.23 21.39
N ILE A 74 14.37 -2.28 22.34
CA ILE A 74 12.96 -2.56 22.07
C ILE A 74 12.36 -1.47 21.18
N SER A 75 12.61 -0.19 21.45
CA SER A 75 12.07 0.91 20.64
C SER A 75 12.60 0.89 19.20
N SER A 76 13.87 0.55 19.00
CA SER A 76 14.45 0.36 17.67
C SER A 76 13.71 -0.72 16.87
N TRP A 77 13.43 -1.86 17.50
CA TRP A 77 12.68 -2.95 16.87
C TRP A 77 11.23 -2.59 16.61
N VAL A 78 10.57 -1.91 17.55
CA VAL A 78 9.20 -1.42 17.37
C VAL A 78 9.11 -0.48 16.18
N ASN A 79 10.04 0.47 16.05
CA ASN A 79 10.10 1.40 14.92
C ASN A 79 10.38 0.67 13.60
N TYR A 80 11.31 -0.28 13.60
CA TYR A 80 11.60 -1.09 12.43
C TYR A 80 10.38 -1.90 11.96
N LEU A 81 9.72 -2.60 12.88
CA LEU A 81 8.53 -3.41 12.57
C LEU A 81 7.33 -2.54 12.19
N ALA A 82 7.18 -1.36 12.77
CA ALA A 82 6.13 -0.40 12.41
C ALA A 82 6.32 0.18 11.00
N SER A 83 7.56 0.22 10.47
CA SER A 83 7.83 0.64 9.10
C SER A 83 7.43 -0.40 8.04
N SER A 84 7.15 -1.64 8.46
CA SER A 84 6.80 -2.76 7.58
C SER A 84 5.30 -3.07 7.61
N SER A 85 4.77 -3.56 6.49
CA SER A 85 3.37 -4.00 6.45
C SER A 85 3.15 -5.23 7.34
N ARG A 86 2.20 -5.15 8.28
CA ARG A 86 1.79 -6.27 9.15
C ARG A 86 0.80 -7.23 8.48
N SER A 87 0.42 -6.97 7.23
CA SER A 87 -0.52 -7.81 6.49
C SER A 87 0.24 -8.97 5.84
N THR A 88 -0.08 -10.21 6.24
CA THR A 88 0.51 -11.45 5.71
C THR A 88 0.67 -11.48 4.18
N PRO A 89 -0.31 -11.08 3.34
CA PRO A 89 -0.13 -11.07 1.88
C PRO A 89 0.88 -10.03 1.35
N HIS A 90 1.23 -9.02 2.14
CA HIS A 90 2.15 -7.95 1.74
C HIS A 90 3.59 -8.17 2.19
N ILE A 91 3.86 -9.18 3.02
CA ILE A 91 5.21 -9.52 3.46
C ILE A 91 5.83 -10.42 2.38
N PRO A 92 6.85 -9.96 1.63
CA PRO A 92 7.52 -10.80 0.66
C PRO A 92 8.25 -11.94 1.36
N LYS A 93 8.41 -13.07 0.67
CA LYS A 93 9.21 -14.19 1.20
C LYS A 93 10.62 -13.72 1.53
N ASP A 94 11.22 -12.87 0.71
CA ASP A 94 12.59 -12.38 0.89
C ASP A 94 12.65 -11.04 1.63
N ALA A 95 11.72 -10.79 2.56
CA ALA A 95 11.75 -9.55 3.33
C ALA A 95 13.07 -9.44 4.13
N ALA A 96 13.75 -8.30 4.02
CA ALA A 96 14.96 -7.98 4.79
C ALA A 96 14.75 -8.09 6.32
N MET A 97 13.49 -8.01 6.76
CA MET A 97 13.09 -8.25 8.14
C MET A 97 13.46 -9.65 8.63
N PHE A 98 13.28 -10.67 7.80
CA PHE A 98 13.60 -12.05 8.18
C PHE A 98 15.10 -12.24 8.34
N GLU A 99 15.90 -11.64 7.44
CA GLU A 99 17.36 -11.66 7.55
C GLU A 99 17.84 -10.90 8.80
N ALA A 100 17.25 -9.74 9.11
CA ALA A 100 17.56 -8.99 10.32
C ALA A 100 17.27 -9.80 11.60
N PHE A 101 16.15 -10.54 11.65
CA PHE A 101 15.85 -11.43 12.76
C PHE A 101 16.83 -12.59 12.87
N GLU A 102 17.18 -13.21 11.74
CA GLU A 102 18.13 -14.31 11.70
C GLU A 102 19.50 -13.87 12.23
N GLN A 103 20.02 -12.74 11.76
CA GLN A 103 21.29 -12.18 12.23
C GLN A 103 21.29 -11.87 13.73
N VAL A 104 20.19 -11.37 14.27
CA VAL A 104 20.10 -11.07 15.71
C VAL A 104 19.95 -12.35 16.54
N LEU A 105 19.14 -13.31 16.10
CA LEU A 105 19.01 -14.60 16.78
C LEU A 105 20.32 -15.38 16.77
N GLN A 106 21.06 -15.38 15.66
CA GLN A 106 22.38 -16.03 15.55
C GLN A 106 23.40 -15.51 16.57
N ARG A 107 23.24 -14.27 17.07
CA ARG A 107 24.10 -13.73 18.13
C ARG A 107 23.79 -14.32 19.51
N TYR A 108 22.57 -14.80 19.73
CA TYR A 108 22.08 -15.27 21.03
C TYR A 108 21.79 -16.78 21.08
N THR A 109 21.69 -17.46 19.93
CA THR A 109 21.39 -18.90 19.83
C THR A 109 22.35 -19.61 18.89
N ALA A 110 22.70 -20.86 19.21
CA ALA A 110 23.69 -21.65 18.47
C ALA A 110 23.24 -22.09 17.06
N GLU A 111 21.94 -22.37 16.88
CA GLU A 111 21.39 -22.79 15.58
C GLU A 111 20.13 -21.96 15.30
N VAL A 112 20.11 -21.27 14.16
CA VAL A 112 18.93 -20.58 13.64
C VAL A 112 18.62 -21.18 12.28
N ARG A 113 17.43 -21.76 12.15
CA ARG A 113 16.95 -22.29 10.88
C ARG A 113 15.76 -21.47 10.44
N ARG A 114 15.82 -21.03 9.19
CA ARG A 114 14.70 -20.40 8.53
C ARG A 114 13.84 -21.47 7.87
N ASP A 115 12.60 -21.60 8.32
CA ASP A 115 11.61 -22.40 7.60
C ASP A 115 11.10 -21.60 6.39
N ASP A 116 11.88 -21.64 5.29
CA ASP A 116 11.56 -20.97 4.00
C ASP A 116 10.25 -21.45 3.36
N LYS A 117 9.77 -22.59 3.86
CA LYS A 117 8.43 -23.07 3.61
C LYS A 117 7.64 -22.76 4.88
N PRO A 118 6.75 -21.75 4.87
CA PRO A 118 5.44 -22.06 5.38
C PRO A 118 4.98 -23.22 4.48
N LYS A 119 5.30 -24.48 4.86
CA LYS A 119 4.36 -25.54 4.55
C LYS A 119 3.07 -24.91 5.03
N PRO A 120 2.08 -24.62 4.16
CA PRO A 120 0.76 -24.48 4.71
C PRO A 120 0.65 -25.76 5.53
N VAL A 121 0.67 -25.64 6.86
CA VAL A 121 0.07 -26.67 7.67
C VAL A 121 -1.25 -26.82 6.94
N GLU A 122 -1.49 -27.97 6.32
CA GLU A 122 -2.74 -28.26 5.62
C GLU A 122 -3.86 -28.35 6.68
N LEU A 123 -3.96 -27.32 7.52
CA LEU A 123 -5.20 -26.71 7.90
C LEU A 123 -5.98 -26.69 6.60
N ARG A 124 -6.96 -27.58 6.50
CA ARG A 124 -8.11 -27.45 5.61
C ARG A 124 -8.73 -26.09 5.89
N THR A 125 -8.12 -25.05 5.36
CA THR A 125 -8.63 -23.69 5.34
C THR A 125 -8.93 -23.45 3.89
N ASP A 126 -10.19 -23.18 3.58
CA ASP A 126 -10.66 -22.82 2.24
C ASP A 126 -10.02 -21.51 1.73
N PHE A 127 -9.12 -20.90 2.51
CA PHE A 127 -8.38 -19.71 2.20
C PHE A 127 -7.04 -20.05 1.53
N ARG A 128 -6.98 -19.78 0.22
CA ARG A 128 -5.71 -19.74 -0.52
C ARG A 128 -5.09 -18.36 -0.36
N PHE A 129 -3.91 -18.29 0.26
CA PHE A 129 -3.15 -17.05 0.33
C PHE A 129 -2.40 -16.85 -0.99
N TYR A 130 -2.77 -15.82 -1.74
CA TYR A 130 -2.03 -15.40 -2.92
C TYR A 130 -0.72 -14.73 -2.49
N THR A 131 0.36 -15.01 -3.20
CA THR A 131 1.57 -14.17 -3.12
C THR A 131 1.25 -12.77 -3.65
N ARG A 132 2.14 -11.81 -3.37
CA ARG A 132 2.01 -10.37 -3.65
C ARG A 132 1.09 -10.07 -4.84
N THR A 133 -0.01 -9.37 -4.59
CA THR A 133 -0.79 -8.71 -5.64
C THR A 133 0.05 -7.58 -6.21
N ALA A 134 0.89 -7.89 -7.21
CA ALA A 134 1.47 -6.87 -8.06
C ALA A 134 0.32 -6.27 -8.87
N ALA A 135 -0.21 -5.15 -8.40
CA ALA A 135 -1.20 -4.37 -9.12
C ALA A 135 -0.45 -3.28 -9.90
N GLU A 136 -0.42 -3.43 -11.23
CA GLU A 136 0.02 -2.35 -12.10
C GLU A 136 -1.11 -1.33 -12.18
N MET A 137 -0.89 -0.12 -11.66
CA MET A 137 -1.84 0.98 -11.80
C MET A 137 -1.59 1.66 -13.14
N HIS A 138 -2.37 1.28 -14.15
CA HIS A 138 -2.39 2.01 -15.41
C HIS A 138 -3.26 3.27 -15.26
N LEU A 139 -2.61 4.43 -15.27
CA LEU A 139 -3.31 5.70 -15.25
C LEU A 139 -3.60 6.13 -16.69
N HIS A 140 -4.85 5.96 -17.12
CA HIS A 140 -5.31 6.43 -18.43
C HIS A 140 -6.12 7.72 -18.25
N THR A 141 -5.70 8.80 -18.89
CA THR A 141 -6.51 10.02 -18.98
C THR A 141 -7.70 9.75 -19.91
N THR A 142 -8.91 9.75 -19.36
CA THR A 142 -10.13 9.56 -20.14
C THR A 142 -10.60 10.90 -20.71
N LYS A 143 -10.56 11.01 -22.05
CA LYS A 143 -10.97 12.16 -22.90
C LYS A 143 -9.94 13.29 -23.00
N PRO A 144 -8.85 13.09 -23.78
CA PRO A 144 -8.05 14.23 -24.22
C PRO A 144 -8.88 15.13 -25.15
N LEU A 145 -8.91 16.43 -24.87
CA LEU A 145 -9.54 17.46 -25.72
C LEU A 145 -9.07 17.38 -27.19
N MET A 146 -7.83 16.92 -27.40
CA MET A 146 -7.24 16.73 -28.72
C MET A 146 -8.05 15.81 -29.64
N PHE A 147 -8.73 14.79 -29.10
CA PHE A 147 -9.51 13.87 -29.93
C PHE A 147 -10.70 14.57 -30.60
N ASP A 148 -11.38 15.46 -29.87
CA ASP A 148 -12.52 16.21 -30.39
C ASP A 148 -12.09 17.21 -31.47
N LEU A 149 -10.97 17.90 -31.26
CA LEU A 149 -10.40 18.81 -32.26
C LEU A 149 -9.93 18.09 -33.53
N VAL A 150 -9.30 16.91 -33.39
CA VAL A 150 -8.89 16.08 -34.53
C VAL A 150 -10.11 15.56 -35.31
N LEU A 151 -11.24 15.29 -34.65
CA LEU A 151 -12.49 14.89 -35.31
C LEU A 151 -13.18 16.08 -36.00
N LEU A 152 -13.12 17.26 -35.39
CA LEU A 152 -13.77 18.47 -35.89
C LEU A 152 -13.19 18.94 -37.24
N VAL A 153 -11.87 18.87 -37.42
CA VAL A 153 -11.18 19.30 -38.65
C VAL A 153 -11.71 18.60 -39.92
N PRO A 154 -11.72 17.26 -40.04
CA PRO A 154 -12.21 16.58 -41.24
C PRO A 154 -13.72 16.78 -41.45
N ILE A 155 -14.51 16.93 -40.39
CA ILE A 155 -15.94 17.26 -40.50
C ILE A 155 -16.12 18.63 -41.15
N CYS A 156 -15.36 19.64 -40.72
CA CYS A 156 -15.38 20.97 -41.33
C CYS A 156 -14.95 20.92 -42.81
N VAL A 157 -13.88 20.20 -43.14
CA VAL A 157 -13.39 20.07 -44.53
C VAL A 157 -14.42 19.37 -45.42
N TYR A 158 -15.04 18.29 -44.92
CA TYR A 158 -16.08 17.55 -45.65
C TYR A 158 -17.29 18.42 -45.96
N LEU A 159 -17.80 19.16 -44.96
CA LEU A 159 -18.94 20.06 -45.14
C LEU A 159 -18.61 21.21 -46.11
N LEU A 160 -17.40 21.76 -46.04
CA LEU A 160 -16.94 22.79 -46.99
C LEU A 160 -16.85 22.25 -48.41
N GLY A 161 -16.32 21.03 -48.59
CA GLY A 161 -16.24 20.38 -49.90
C GLY A 161 -17.61 20.16 -50.54
N ILE A 162 -18.57 19.65 -49.76
CA ILE A 162 -19.98 19.50 -50.19
C ILE A 162 -20.57 20.86 -50.56
N HIS A 163 -20.33 21.89 -49.74
CA HIS A 163 -20.86 23.21 -49.99
C HIS A 163 -20.36 23.81 -51.32
N VAL A 164 -19.06 23.69 -51.58
CA VAL A 164 -18.43 24.13 -52.83
C VAL A 164 -18.97 23.34 -54.02
N TYR A 165 -19.19 22.03 -53.85
CA TYR A 165 -19.74 21.18 -54.90
C TYR A 165 -21.15 21.61 -55.33
N PHE A 166 -22.04 21.92 -54.38
CA PHE A 166 -23.43 22.28 -54.70
C PHE A 166 -23.63 23.74 -55.13
N LYS A 167 -22.86 24.69 -54.56
CA LYS A 167 -23.10 26.12 -54.76
C LYS A 167 -22.04 26.85 -55.59
N GLY A 168 -20.93 26.20 -55.90
CA GLY A 168 -19.81 26.82 -56.61
C GLY A 168 -18.92 27.70 -55.72
N PHE A 169 -17.74 28.03 -56.23
CA PHE A 169 -16.68 28.69 -55.47
C PHE A 169 -16.99 30.15 -55.08
N GLU A 170 -17.96 30.78 -55.74
CA GLU A 170 -18.32 32.19 -55.52
C GLU A 170 -19.05 32.42 -54.19
N ASP A 171 -19.91 31.48 -53.77
CA ASP A 171 -20.65 31.60 -52.50
C ASP A 171 -19.73 31.42 -51.29
N LEU A 172 -18.67 30.60 -51.43
CA LEU A 172 -17.65 30.40 -50.39
C LEU A 172 -16.88 31.71 -50.08
N LYS A 173 -16.53 32.49 -51.11
CA LYS A 173 -15.86 33.79 -50.95
C LYS A 173 -16.75 34.80 -50.24
N GLN A 174 -18.05 34.77 -50.48
CA GLN A 174 -19.02 35.65 -49.79
C GLN A 174 -19.16 35.25 -48.32
N LEU A 175 -19.19 33.96 -48.02
CA LEU A 175 -19.28 33.41 -46.67
C LEU A 175 -18.00 33.68 -45.86
N GLN A 176 -16.81 33.55 -46.48
CA GLN A 176 -15.53 33.92 -45.89
C GLN A 176 -15.47 35.43 -45.59
N ARG A 177 -15.89 36.28 -46.52
CA ARG A 177 -15.98 37.74 -46.31
C ARG A 177 -16.94 38.10 -45.18
N PHE A 178 -18.09 37.41 -45.09
CA PHE A 178 -19.07 37.60 -44.02
C PHE A 178 -18.53 37.19 -42.65
N TYR A 179 -17.88 36.03 -42.53
CA TYR A 179 -17.30 35.56 -41.26
C TYR A 179 -16.13 36.44 -40.80
N ILE A 180 -15.23 36.83 -41.71
CA ILE A 180 -14.11 37.73 -41.38
C ILE A 180 -14.65 39.09 -40.88
N ASN A 181 -15.63 39.68 -41.58
CA ASN A 181 -16.23 40.96 -41.18
C ASN A 181 -16.99 40.87 -39.84
N LYS A 182 -17.61 39.72 -39.54
CA LYS A 182 -18.40 39.52 -38.33
C LYS A 182 -17.57 39.24 -37.07
N TYR A 183 -16.43 38.56 -37.19
CA TYR A 183 -15.62 38.12 -36.03
C TYR A 183 -14.33 38.92 -35.82
N PHE A 184 -13.76 39.53 -36.87
CA PHE A 184 -12.53 40.33 -36.78
C PHE A 184 -12.75 41.85 -36.87
N GLY A 185 -14.01 42.31 -37.02
CA GLY A 185 -14.40 43.71 -36.84
C GLY A 185 -14.56 44.50 -38.15
N GLY A 186 -15.71 45.17 -38.23
CA GLY A 186 -15.96 46.23 -39.21
C GLY A 186 -15.10 47.47 -38.94
N GLY A 187 -14.67 48.12 -40.02
CA GLY A 187 -13.96 49.40 -39.97
C GLY A 187 -13.66 49.93 -41.37
N GLY A 188 -14.44 50.94 -41.80
CA GLY A 188 -14.11 51.89 -42.87
C GLY A 188 -14.40 51.44 -44.31
N ASP A 189 -15.42 52.02 -44.96
CA ASP A 189 -15.24 53.36 -45.53
C ASP A 189 -16.57 54.04 -45.84
N SER A 190 -16.67 55.31 -45.46
CA SER A 190 -17.75 56.23 -45.76
C SER A 190 -17.09 57.51 -46.26
N LYS A 191 -17.58 58.01 -47.41
CA LYS A 191 -17.12 59.17 -48.24
C LYS A 191 -16.10 58.75 -49.30
N GLU A 192 -16.29 59.05 -50.58
CA GLU A 192 -16.27 60.41 -51.15
C GLU A 192 -16.90 60.46 -52.57
N LYS A 193 -18.04 61.15 -52.71
CA LYS A 193 -18.32 62.34 -53.56
C LYS A 193 -17.85 62.34 -55.04
N LYS A 194 -18.84 62.69 -55.87
CA LYS A 194 -18.80 63.57 -57.06
C LYS A 194 -17.96 63.10 -58.27
N LYS A 195 -18.66 62.68 -59.31
CA LYS A 195 -19.05 63.55 -60.43
C LYS A 195 -20.28 62.98 -61.12
#